data_AF-A0A256WH89-F1
#
_entry.id   AF-A0A256WH89-F1
#
_cell.length_a   1.000
_cell.length_b   1.000
_cell.length_c   1.000
_cell.angle_alpha   90.00
_cell.angle_beta   90.00
_cell.angle_gamma   90.00
#
_symmetry.space_group_name_H-M   'P 1'
#
loop_
_entity.id
_entity.type
_entity.pdbx_description
1 polymer ?
#
loop_
_entity_poly.entity_id
_entity_poly.type
_entity_poly.pdbx_seq_one_letter_code
_entity_poly.pdbx_strand_id
1 'polypeptide(L)'
;MFKSNKILFLFLITLIFTCNLFSEQVWYSFNDGGISEPLEIIDKSDNSQLIIEVEIPGIYMEEVTESGTTYQRLEIPQWQNMHITGEPNLPVYSSMFAIPECSGYTISLTALETTVWEDKNIYPCPVYYEMGETFSIDTALYNTNAEYPTVSYEDIGSGYFRDQRYAEVNFYPLTFNPVTQQLEILIILMSIT
;
A
#
# COMPACT_ATOMS: atom_id res chain seq x y z
N MET A 1 55.35 26.31 2.76
CA MET A 1 54.36 25.66 1.88
C MET A 1 53.95 24.32 2.51
N PHE A 2 52.72 23.82 2.30
CA PHE A 2 52.15 22.52 2.77
C PHE A 2 51.17 22.47 3.97
N LYS A 3 50.80 23.57 4.63
CA LYS A 3 49.80 23.51 5.73
C LYS A 3 48.33 23.63 5.30
N SER A 4 48.06 24.10 4.07
CA SER A 4 46.69 24.37 3.56
C SER A 4 45.97 23.12 3.03
N ASN A 5 46.71 22.14 2.47
CA ASN A 5 46.09 20.94 1.87
C ASN A 5 45.45 19.99 2.91
N LYS A 6 45.89 20.02 4.17
CA LYS A 6 45.34 19.15 5.23
C LYS A 6 43.96 19.61 5.71
N ILE A 7 43.71 20.92 5.72
CA ILE A 7 42.41 21.50 6.11
C ILE A 7 41.38 21.27 5.00
N LEU A 8 41.78 21.40 3.73
CA LEU A 8 40.94 21.09 2.58
C LEU A 8 40.57 19.59 2.53
N PHE A 9 41.52 18.71 2.86
CA PHE A 9 41.27 17.26 2.91
C PHE A 9 40.36 16.87 4.07
N LEU A 10 40.47 17.54 5.23
CA LEU A 10 39.57 17.31 6.37
C LEU A 10 38.13 17.73 6.05
N PHE A 11 37.95 18.85 5.33
CA PHE A 11 36.65 19.33 4.85
C PHE A 11 36.02 18.38 3.82
N LEU A 12 36.84 17.79 2.94
CA LEU A 12 36.38 16.83 1.94
C LEU A 12 35.90 15.52 2.58
N ILE A 13 36.58 15.04 3.63
CA ILE A 13 36.17 13.84 4.37
C ILE A 13 34.85 14.06 5.15
N THR A 14 34.64 15.27 5.69
CA THR A 14 33.37 15.60 6.38
C THR A 14 32.20 15.73 5.41
N LEU A 15 32.43 16.24 4.20
CA LEU A 15 31.41 16.33 3.14
C LEU A 15 30.97 14.95 2.60
N ILE A 16 31.88 13.96 2.60
CA ILE A 16 31.58 12.58 2.20
C ILE A 16 30.75 11.86 3.29
N PHE A 17 30.93 12.21 4.56
CA PHE A 17 30.16 11.63 5.67
C PHE A 17 28.73 12.18 5.80
N THR A 18 28.41 13.30 5.14
CA THR A 18 27.03 13.84 5.09
C THR A 18 26.19 13.25 3.96
N CYS A 19 26.78 12.51 3.02
CA CYS A 19 26.03 11.69 2.05
C CYS A 19 25.58 10.38 2.69
N ASN A 20 24.81 10.48 3.76
CA ASN A 20 23.94 9.38 4.16
C ASN A 20 22.75 9.42 3.20
N LEU A 21 22.90 8.75 2.05
CA LEU A 21 21.79 8.37 1.17
C LEU A 21 21.11 7.14 1.79
N PHE A 22 20.58 7.29 3.00
CA PHE A 22 19.55 6.36 3.45
C PHE A 22 18.24 6.97 2.97
N SER A 23 17.52 6.24 2.11
CA SER A 23 16.11 6.53 1.96
C SER A 23 15.46 6.18 3.29
N GLU A 24 15.02 7.20 4.02
CA GLU A 24 14.33 7.00 5.28
C GLU A 24 12.86 6.72 4.98
N GLN A 25 12.33 5.65 5.55
CA GLN A 25 10.90 5.39 5.55
C GLN A 25 10.22 6.43 6.45
N VAL A 26 9.29 7.21 5.89
CA VAL A 26 8.58 8.29 6.60
C VAL A 26 7.14 7.89 6.83
N TRP A 27 6.63 8.07 8.05
CA TRP A 27 5.23 7.88 8.39
C TRP A 27 4.39 9.11 8.03
N TYR A 28 3.33 8.90 7.25
CA TYR A 28 2.33 9.91 6.93
C TYR A 28 1.04 9.57 7.66
N SER A 29 0.73 10.34 8.70
CA SER A 29 -0.46 10.14 9.52
C SER A 29 -1.70 10.74 8.87
N PHE A 30 -2.82 10.02 8.90
CA PHE A 30 -4.15 10.53 8.53
C PHE A 30 -4.93 11.07 9.72
N ASN A 31 -4.53 10.70 10.94
CA ASN A 31 -5.10 11.19 12.17
C ASN A 31 -4.04 11.87 13.05
N ASP A 32 -4.48 12.56 14.11
CA ASP A 32 -3.59 13.20 15.10
C ASP A 32 -2.82 12.18 15.98
N GLY A 33 -2.93 10.89 15.66
CA GLY A 33 -2.26 9.79 16.34
C GLY A 33 -0.80 9.60 15.93
N GLY A 34 -0.12 8.73 16.66
CA GLY A 34 1.20 8.24 16.27
C GLY A 34 1.13 7.06 15.32
N ILE A 35 2.29 6.47 15.02
CA ILE A 35 2.40 5.20 14.31
C ILE A 35 1.50 4.16 15.01
N SER A 36 0.60 3.57 14.24
CA SER A 36 -0.33 2.54 14.72
C SER A 36 -0.73 1.61 13.57
N GLU A 37 -1.24 0.43 13.93
CA GLU A 37 -1.77 -0.54 12.97
C GLU A 37 -3.20 -0.16 12.58
N PRO A 38 -3.67 -0.53 11.37
CA PRO A 38 -5.07 -0.38 10.98
C PRO A 38 -6.02 -1.01 11.99
N LEU A 39 -7.16 -0.35 12.22
CA LEU A 39 -8.17 -0.80 13.17
C LEU A 39 -9.39 -1.33 12.41
N GLU A 40 -9.83 -2.52 12.78
CA GLU A 40 -11.10 -3.09 12.33
C GLU A 40 -12.17 -2.88 13.40
N ILE A 41 -13.22 -2.14 13.05
CA ILE A 41 -14.35 -1.86 13.93
C ILE A 41 -15.56 -2.63 13.42
N ILE A 42 -16.06 -3.58 14.21
CA ILE A 42 -17.25 -4.35 13.87
C ILE A 42 -18.49 -3.60 14.36
N ASP A 43 -19.14 -2.88 13.45
CA ASP A 43 -20.38 -2.16 13.73
C ASP A 43 -21.57 -3.10 13.90
N LYS A 44 -21.61 -4.18 13.10
CA LYS A 44 -22.69 -5.14 13.13
C LYS A 44 -22.21 -6.52 12.70
N SER A 45 -22.63 -7.55 13.43
CA SER A 45 -22.38 -8.94 13.07
C SER A 45 -23.56 -9.79 13.55
N ASP A 46 -24.39 -10.22 12.61
CA ASP A 46 -25.51 -11.13 12.84
C ASP A 46 -25.68 -12.13 11.69
N ASN A 47 -26.69 -12.98 11.77
CA ASN A 47 -26.93 -14.06 10.81
C ASN A 47 -27.30 -13.59 9.39
N SER A 48 -27.45 -12.28 9.17
CA SER A 48 -27.85 -11.67 7.90
C SER A 48 -26.90 -10.60 7.40
N GLN A 49 -26.05 -10.05 8.28
CA GLN A 49 -25.19 -8.93 7.91
C GLN A 49 -23.94 -8.85 8.78
N LEU A 50 -22.82 -8.54 8.12
CA LEU A 50 -21.57 -8.12 8.74
C LEU A 50 -21.24 -6.71 8.21
N ILE A 51 -20.99 -5.77 9.11
CA ILE A 51 -20.51 -4.42 8.79
C ILE A 51 -19.21 -4.21 9.55
N ILE A 52 -18.16 -3.88 8.80
CA ILE A 52 -16.81 -3.63 9.33
C ILE A 52 -16.34 -2.30 8.76
N GLU A 53 -15.98 -1.38 9.63
CA GLU A 53 -15.23 -0.18 9.28
C GLU A 53 -13.74 -0.47 9.42
N VAL A 54 -12.95 -0.05 8.41
CA VAL A 54 -11.50 -0.20 8.42
C VAL A 54 -10.87 1.19 8.45
N GLU A 55 -10.29 1.53 9.59
CA GLU A 55 -9.57 2.78 9.77
C GLU A 55 -8.08 2.58 9.48
N ILE A 56 -7.55 3.38 8.56
CA ILE A 56 -6.11 3.44 8.26
C ILE A 56 -5.54 4.64 9.03
N PRO A 57 -4.66 4.46 10.03
CA PRO A 57 -4.13 5.58 10.79
C PRO A 57 -3.06 6.37 10.02
N GLY A 58 -2.40 5.73 9.06
CA GLY A 58 -1.37 6.33 8.23
C GLY A 58 -0.66 5.30 7.36
N ILE A 59 0.31 5.79 6.58
CA ILE A 59 1.05 5.00 5.60
C ILE A 59 2.54 5.31 5.74
N TYR A 60 3.36 4.29 5.71
CA TYR A 60 4.79 4.45 5.50
C TYR A 60 5.09 4.63 4.03
N MET A 61 5.94 5.62 3.72
CA MET A 61 6.41 5.88 2.37
C MET A 61 7.93 5.96 2.37
N GLU A 62 8.54 5.20 1.47
CA GLU A 62 9.98 5.22 1.19
C GLU A 62 10.19 5.72 -0.24
N GLU A 63 11.18 6.60 -0.44
CA GLU A 63 11.57 7.05 -1.78
C GLU A 63 12.67 6.15 -2.35
N VAL A 64 12.38 5.43 -3.43
CA VAL A 64 13.34 4.53 -4.07
C VAL A 64 13.69 5.09 -5.45
N THR A 65 14.98 5.26 -5.73
CA THR A 65 15.44 5.78 -7.03
C THR A 65 15.97 4.65 -7.90
N GLU A 66 15.33 4.44 -9.04
CA GLU A 66 15.71 3.41 -10.02
C GLU A 66 15.96 4.07 -11.37
N SER A 67 17.16 3.85 -11.93
CA SER A 67 17.56 4.43 -13.22
C SER A 67 17.32 5.94 -13.37
N GLY A 68 17.45 6.69 -12.27
CA GLY A 68 17.27 8.15 -12.24
C GLY A 68 15.82 8.63 -12.11
N THR A 69 14.86 7.72 -11.93
CA THR A 69 13.47 8.04 -11.60
C THR A 69 13.20 7.71 -10.14
N THR A 70 12.65 8.65 -9.39
CA THR A 70 12.22 8.44 -8.01
C THR A 70 10.80 7.88 -7.98
N TYR A 71 10.61 6.87 -7.14
CA TYR A 71 9.34 6.20 -6.90
C TYR A 71 9.02 6.21 -5.41
N GLN A 72 7.74 6.08 -5.07
CA GLN A 72 7.27 5.91 -3.70
C GLN A 72 6.86 4.45 -3.49
N ARG A 73 7.53 3.78 -2.56
CA ARG A 73 7.12 2.48 -2.03
C ARG A 73 6.24 2.72 -0.81
N LEU A 74 5.04 2.14 -0.82
CA LEU A 74 4.04 2.31 0.23
C LEU A 74 3.97 1.06 1.10
N GLU A 75 3.78 1.25 2.39
CA GLU A 75 3.56 0.17 3.35
C GLU A 75 2.52 0.60 4.39
N ILE A 76 1.53 -0.27 4.62
CA ILE A 76 0.61 -0.15 5.75
C ILE A 76 0.90 -1.33 6.69
N PRO A 77 1.11 -1.10 8.00
CA PRO A 77 1.39 -2.18 8.93
C PRO A 77 0.34 -3.30 8.87
N GLN A 78 0.79 -4.55 8.94
CA GLN A 78 -0.03 -5.79 8.85
C GLN A 78 -0.68 -6.05 7.49
N TRP A 79 -0.64 -5.11 6.54
CA TRP A 79 -1.19 -5.31 5.21
C TRP A 79 -0.13 -5.90 4.29
N GLN A 80 -0.60 -6.60 3.25
CA GLN A 80 0.27 -7.08 2.18
C GLN A 80 0.22 -6.08 1.03
N ASN A 81 1.19 -6.13 0.14
CA ASN A 81 1.13 -5.35 -1.09
C ASN A 81 0.74 -6.23 -2.28
N MET A 82 0.23 -5.61 -3.34
CA MET A 82 0.00 -6.28 -4.62
C MET A 82 1.27 -6.92 -5.15
N HIS A 83 1.14 -8.12 -5.71
CA HIS A 83 2.27 -9.00 -6.01
C HIS A 83 2.46 -9.29 -7.51
N ILE A 84 1.69 -8.65 -8.38
CA ILE A 84 1.84 -8.84 -9.83
C ILE A 84 3.03 -8.01 -10.29
N THR A 85 4.10 -8.70 -10.67
CA THR A 85 5.35 -8.10 -11.14
C THR A 85 5.10 -7.03 -12.21
N GLY A 86 5.69 -5.85 -12.01
CA GLY A 86 5.61 -4.72 -12.94
C GLY A 86 4.41 -3.80 -12.73
N GLU A 87 3.36 -4.25 -12.03
CA GLU A 87 2.19 -3.42 -11.71
C GLU A 87 2.45 -2.58 -10.44
N PRO A 88 1.71 -1.48 -10.21
CA PRO A 88 1.89 -0.65 -9.01
C PRO A 88 1.79 -1.45 -7.70
N ASN A 89 2.81 -1.34 -6.86
CA ASN A 89 2.88 -2.07 -5.58
C ASN A 89 2.09 -1.32 -4.49
N LEU A 90 0.76 -1.46 -4.53
CA LEU A 90 -0.14 -0.84 -3.56
C LEU A 90 -0.46 -1.79 -2.39
N PRO A 91 -0.59 -1.28 -1.15
CA PRO A 91 -1.14 -2.04 -0.03
C PRO A 91 -2.56 -2.56 -0.29
N VAL A 92 -2.82 -3.77 0.18
CA VAL A 92 -4.06 -4.54 0.04
C VAL A 92 -4.52 -4.97 1.42
N TYR A 93 -5.80 -4.74 1.69
CA TYR A 93 -6.43 -5.24 2.90
C TYR A 93 -7.09 -6.60 2.59
N SER A 94 -6.55 -7.67 3.13
CA SER A 94 -7.09 -9.03 2.95
C SER A 94 -7.81 -9.45 4.21
N SER A 95 -9.06 -9.89 4.07
CA SER A 95 -9.88 -10.31 5.21
C SER A 95 -10.61 -11.61 4.94
N MET A 96 -10.78 -12.40 5.99
CA MET A 96 -11.59 -13.62 5.99
C MET A 96 -12.76 -13.45 6.95
N PHE A 97 -13.97 -13.67 6.46
CA PHE A 97 -15.18 -13.57 7.27
C PHE A 97 -16.06 -14.82 7.16
N ALA A 98 -16.73 -15.13 8.26
CA ALA A 98 -17.72 -16.20 8.31
C ALA A 98 -18.93 -15.84 7.43
N ILE A 99 -19.38 -16.79 6.61
CA ILE A 99 -20.57 -16.66 5.77
C ILE A 99 -21.58 -17.78 6.05
N PRO A 100 -22.89 -17.58 5.80
CA PRO A 100 -23.87 -18.64 6.00
C PRO A 100 -23.69 -19.80 5.00
N GLU A 101 -24.09 -21.01 5.40
CA GLU A 101 -23.92 -22.25 4.61
C GLU A 101 -24.64 -22.21 3.25
N CYS A 102 -25.91 -21.79 3.24
CA CYS A 102 -26.81 -21.99 2.10
C CYS A 102 -27.18 -20.69 1.35
N SER A 103 -26.52 -19.57 1.63
CA SER A 103 -26.74 -18.31 0.91
C SER A 103 -25.48 -17.91 0.14
N GLY A 104 -25.69 -17.20 -0.98
CA GLY A 104 -24.64 -16.33 -1.50
C GLY A 104 -24.47 -15.14 -0.55
N TYR A 105 -23.34 -14.45 -0.68
CA TYR A 105 -23.11 -13.17 -0.03
C TYR A 105 -22.90 -12.10 -1.10
N THR A 106 -23.20 -10.86 -0.75
CA THR A 106 -22.87 -9.68 -1.54
C THR A 106 -21.98 -8.78 -0.71
N ILE A 107 -20.95 -8.22 -1.33
CA ILE A 107 -20.05 -7.25 -0.70
C ILE A 107 -20.38 -5.88 -1.27
N SER A 108 -20.47 -4.90 -0.38
CA SER A 108 -20.61 -3.50 -0.72
C SER A 108 -19.54 -2.70 0.01
N LEU A 109 -18.93 -1.76 -0.72
CA LEU A 109 -17.92 -0.86 -0.20
C LEU A 109 -18.43 0.56 -0.31
N THR A 110 -18.30 1.29 0.78
CA THR A 110 -18.60 2.72 0.83
C THR A 110 -17.35 3.46 1.30
N ALA A 111 -16.86 4.40 0.50
CA ALA A 111 -15.81 5.31 0.96
C ALA A 111 -16.41 6.30 1.97
N LEU A 112 -15.85 6.34 3.17
CA LEU A 112 -16.20 7.30 4.22
C LEU A 112 -15.45 8.62 4.01
N GLU A 113 -14.18 8.52 3.65
CA GLU A 113 -13.31 9.65 3.36
C GLU A 113 -12.36 9.30 2.21
N THR A 114 -12.00 10.33 1.44
CA THR A 114 -11.09 10.22 0.30
C THR A 114 -10.01 11.28 0.43
N THR A 115 -8.76 10.85 0.40
CA THR A 115 -7.58 11.73 0.32
C THR A 115 -6.86 11.50 -1.00
N VAL A 116 -6.49 12.59 -1.68
CA VAL A 116 -5.72 12.53 -2.94
C VAL A 116 -4.33 13.12 -2.71
N TRP A 117 -3.31 12.35 -3.06
CA TRP A 117 -1.92 12.79 -3.11
C TRP A 117 -1.47 12.93 -4.56
N GLU A 118 -1.08 14.15 -4.90
CA GLU A 118 -0.52 14.51 -6.21
C GLU A 118 0.99 14.19 -6.27
N ASP A 119 1.52 14.16 -7.49
CA ASP A 119 2.94 14.00 -7.79
C ASP A 119 3.55 12.73 -7.14
N LYS A 120 2.81 11.62 -7.20
CA LYS A 120 3.27 10.30 -6.75
C LYS A 120 3.55 9.39 -7.94
N ASN A 121 4.66 8.68 -7.85
CA ASN A 121 5.04 7.66 -8.81
C ASN A 121 5.26 6.35 -8.06
N ILE A 122 4.25 5.50 -8.00
CA ILE A 122 4.28 4.32 -7.14
C ILE A 122 5.31 3.31 -7.65
N TYR A 123 6.12 2.76 -6.73
CA TYR A 123 7.11 1.74 -7.06
C TYR A 123 6.40 0.49 -7.64
N PRO A 124 6.83 -0.03 -8.79
CA PRO A 124 6.23 -1.22 -9.36
C PRO A 124 6.64 -2.45 -8.56
N CYS A 125 5.78 -3.47 -8.51
CA CYS A 125 6.10 -4.71 -7.83
C CYS A 125 7.33 -5.34 -8.49
N PRO A 126 8.43 -5.55 -7.75
CA PRO A 126 9.65 -6.08 -8.32
C PRO A 126 9.51 -7.60 -8.53
N VAL A 127 10.54 -8.19 -9.13
CA VAL A 127 10.73 -9.64 -9.08
C VAL A 127 11.49 -9.99 -7.81
N TYR A 128 10.90 -10.82 -6.95
CA TYR A 128 11.52 -11.28 -5.72
C TYR A 128 12.37 -12.54 -5.92
N TYR A 129 13.52 -12.60 -5.24
CA TYR A 129 14.44 -13.75 -5.17
C TYR A 129 14.82 -14.02 -3.70
N GLU A 130 15.47 -15.15 -3.42
CA GLU A 130 15.81 -15.54 -2.03
C GLU A 130 16.64 -14.50 -1.26
N MET A 131 17.44 -13.67 -1.95
CA MET A 131 18.34 -12.69 -1.32
C MET A 131 18.21 -11.28 -1.89
N GLY A 132 17.03 -10.92 -2.40
CA GLY A 132 16.77 -9.55 -2.84
C GLY A 132 15.64 -9.45 -3.86
N GLU A 133 15.61 -8.31 -4.54
CA GLU A 133 14.62 -7.99 -5.54
C GLU A 133 15.28 -7.39 -6.78
N THR A 134 14.60 -7.43 -7.91
CA THR A 134 15.01 -6.72 -9.12
C THR A 134 13.86 -5.88 -9.63
N PHE A 135 14.15 -4.60 -9.86
CA PHE A 135 13.20 -3.65 -10.44
C PHE A 135 12.66 -4.19 -11.77
N SER A 136 11.34 -4.20 -11.88
CA SER A 136 10.60 -4.56 -13.08
C SER A 136 9.40 -3.64 -13.18
N ILE A 137 9.11 -3.11 -14.37
CA ILE A 137 8.02 -2.16 -14.58
C ILE A 137 7.23 -2.56 -15.82
N ASP A 138 5.91 -2.64 -15.69
CA ASP A 138 5.03 -2.73 -16.85
C ASP A 138 4.89 -1.34 -17.47
N THR A 139 5.73 -1.10 -18.49
CA THR A 139 5.71 0.17 -19.22
C THR A 139 4.37 0.45 -19.91
N ALA A 140 3.57 -0.56 -20.28
CA ALA A 140 2.27 -0.32 -20.91
C ALA A 140 1.27 0.21 -19.88
N LEU A 141 1.20 -0.41 -18.71
CA LEU A 141 0.35 0.03 -17.59
C LEU A 141 0.76 1.43 -17.13
N TYR A 142 2.05 1.67 -16.88
CA TYR A 142 2.55 2.96 -16.40
C TYR A 142 2.42 4.11 -17.42
N ASN A 143 2.17 3.82 -18.69
CA ASN A 143 1.87 4.83 -19.71
C ASN A 143 0.37 4.95 -20.01
N THR A 144 -0.49 4.22 -19.30
CA THR A 144 -1.94 4.25 -19.47
C THR A 144 -2.57 5.21 -18.47
N ASN A 145 -3.37 6.16 -18.96
CA ASN A 145 -4.13 7.09 -18.12
C ASN A 145 -5.43 6.42 -17.64
N ALA A 146 -5.31 5.56 -16.64
CA ALA A 146 -6.42 4.88 -15.99
C ALA A 146 -6.08 4.60 -14.53
N GLU A 147 -7.11 4.52 -13.70
CA GLU A 147 -6.97 4.11 -12.30
C GLU A 147 -6.62 2.62 -12.19
N TYR A 148 -5.64 2.33 -11.34
CA TYR A 148 -5.23 0.98 -10.99
C TYR A 148 -5.27 0.79 -9.46
N PRO A 149 -5.87 -0.30 -8.94
CA PRO A 149 -6.64 -1.28 -9.67
C PRO A 149 -7.99 -0.69 -10.12
N THR A 150 -8.59 -1.26 -11.17
CA THR A 150 -9.90 -0.80 -11.68
C THR A 150 -11.09 -1.29 -10.84
N VAL A 151 -10.85 -2.23 -9.92
CA VAL A 151 -11.85 -2.79 -9.01
C VAL A 151 -11.52 -2.41 -7.57
N SER A 152 -12.54 -2.25 -6.73
CA SER A 152 -12.36 -1.92 -5.30
C SER A 152 -12.17 -3.14 -4.41
N TYR A 153 -12.51 -4.34 -4.90
CA TYR A 153 -12.24 -5.60 -4.24
C TYR A 153 -12.16 -6.76 -5.24
N GLU A 154 -11.57 -7.86 -4.79
CA GLU A 154 -11.52 -9.15 -5.46
C GLU A 154 -11.99 -10.25 -4.49
N ASP A 155 -12.99 -11.02 -4.91
CA ASP A 155 -13.43 -12.22 -4.20
C ASP A 155 -12.47 -13.37 -4.52
N ILE A 156 -11.62 -13.72 -3.55
CA ILE A 156 -10.59 -14.76 -3.70
C ILE A 156 -11.21 -16.15 -3.64
N GLY A 157 -12.30 -16.29 -2.89
CA GLY A 157 -13.11 -17.49 -2.87
C GLY A 157 -13.66 -17.80 -1.49
N SER A 158 -14.27 -18.98 -1.38
CA SER A 158 -14.85 -19.46 -0.13
C SER A 158 -14.35 -20.86 0.23
N GLY A 159 -14.32 -21.14 1.53
CA GLY A 159 -13.83 -22.40 2.07
C GLY A 159 -14.48 -22.74 3.40
N TYR A 160 -13.88 -23.68 4.11
CA TYR A 160 -14.36 -24.16 5.40
C TYR A 160 -13.23 -24.25 6.41
N PHE A 161 -13.42 -23.62 7.57
CA PHE A 161 -12.66 -23.93 8.78
C PHE A 161 -13.50 -24.87 9.64
N ARG A 162 -13.22 -26.18 9.52
CA ARG A 162 -14.07 -27.24 10.09
C ARG A 162 -15.51 -27.10 9.56
N ASP A 163 -16.47 -26.79 10.44
CA ASP A 163 -17.89 -26.67 10.11
C ASP A 163 -18.33 -25.22 9.87
N GLN A 164 -17.40 -24.25 9.86
CA GLN A 164 -17.70 -22.85 9.57
C GLN A 164 -17.27 -22.49 8.14
N ARG A 165 -18.22 -22.18 7.27
CA ARG A 165 -17.94 -21.60 5.96
C ARG A 165 -17.38 -20.19 6.09
N TYR A 166 -16.37 -19.84 5.30
CA TYR A 166 -15.78 -18.51 5.22
C TYR A 166 -15.63 -18.05 3.77
N ALA A 167 -15.53 -16.73 3.57
CA ALA A 167 -15.04 -16.11 2.34
C ALA A 167 -13.75 -15.36 2.61
N GLU A 168 -12.85 -15.34 1.63
CA GLU A 168 -11.61 -14.58 1.62
C GLU A 168 -11.71 -13.51 0.53
N VAL A 169 -11.41 -12.26 0.90
CA VAL A 169 -11.61 -11.12 0.01
C VAL A 169 -10.43 -10.17 0.15
N ASN A 170 -9.94 -9.70 -0.98
CA ASN A 170 -8.97 -8.62 -1.07
C ASN A 170 -9.70 -7.32 -1.34
N PHE A 171 -9.41 -6.29 -0.56
CA PHE A 171 -9.93 -4.94 -0.70
C PHE A 171 -8.80 -4.00 -1.13
N TYR A 172 -9.14 -3.08 -2.03
CA TYR A 172 -8.20 -2.12 -2.61
C TYR A 172 -8.60 -0.69 -2.24
N PRO A 173 -8.23 -0.23 -1.04
CA PRO A 173 -8.55 1.12 -0.58
C PRO A 173 -7.62 2.18 -1.18
N LEU A 174 -6.57 1.78 -1.90
CA LEU A 174 -5.67 2.68 -2.60
C LEU A 174 -5.81 2.48 -4.10
N THR A 175 -5.97 3.57 -4.84
CA THR A 175 -6.00 3.60 -6.30
C THR A 175 -4.96 4.59 -6.81
N PHE A 176 -4.30 4.24 -7.90
CA PHE A 176 -3.21 5.03 -8.48
C PHE A 176 -3.40 5.20 -9.97
N ASN A 177 -3.20 6.42 -10.45
CA ASN A 177 -3.12 6.74 -11.86
C ASN A 177 -1.67 7.10 -12.27
N PRO A 178 -1.01 6.26 -13.08
CA PRO A 178 0.38 6.48 -13.47
C PRO A 178 0.65 7.74 -14.29
N VAL A 179 -0.33 8.19 -15.09
CA VAL A 179 -0.14 9.33 -16.00
C VAL A 179 -0.41 10.65 -15.31
N THR A 180 -1.47 10.71 -14.48
CA THR A 180 -1.75 11.92 -13.68
C THR A 180 -0.90 11.99 -12.42
N GLN A 181 -0.25 10.90 -12.02
CA GLN A 181 0.54 10.78 -10.79
C GLN A 181 -0.28 11.04 -9.52
N GLN A 182 -1.55 10.63 -9.57
CA GLN A 182 -2.50 10.77 -8.47
C GLN A 182 -2.64 9.45 -7.74
N LEU A 183 -2.39 9.47 -6.43
CA LEU A 183 -2.70 8.38 -5.52
C LEU A 183 -3.92 8.79 -4.69
N GLU A 184 -5.00 8.06 -4.83
CA GLU A 184 -6.21 8.19 -4.03
C GLU A 184 -6.23 7.13 -2.93
N ILE A 185 -6.57 7.56 -1.72
CA ILE A 185 -6.57 6.75 -0.50
C ILE A 185 -7.96 6.88 0.13
N LEU A 186 -8.61 5.73 0.34
CA LEU A 186 -9.98 5.63 0.83
C LEU A 186 -10.00 5.06 2.25
N ILE A 187 -10.73 5.72 3.15
CA ILE A 187 -11.22 5.08 4.37
C ILE A 187 -12.52 4.38 4.00
N ILE A 188 -12.63 3.07 4.27
CA ILE A 188 -13.71 2.24 3.74
C ILE A 188 -14.59 1.65 4.85
N LEU A 189 -15.90 1.68 4.59
CA LEU A 189 -16.91 0.91 5.29
C LEU A 189 -17.33 -0.27 4.41
N MET A 190 -17.15 -1.48 4.94
CA MET A 190 -17.48 -2.73 4.26
C MET A 190 -18.80 -3.26 4.82
N SER A 191 -19.73 -3.63 3.95
CA SER A 191 -20.92 -4.38 4.35
C SER A 191 -21.11 -5.63 3.50
N ILE A 192 -21.28 -6.75 4.21
CA ILE A 192 -21.52 -8.08 3.66
C ILE A 192 -22.92 -8.51 4.08
N THR A 193 -23.74 -8.95 3.12
CA THR A 193 -25.12 -9.41 3.31
C THR A 193 -25.40 -10.69 2.54
#